data_AF-A0A519T2Q8-F1
#
_entry.id   AF-A0A519T2Q8-F1
#
_cell.length_a   1.000
_cell.length_b   1.000
_cell.length_c   1.000
_cell.angle_alpha   90.00
_cell.angle_beta   90.00
_cell.angle_gamma   90.00
#
_symmetry.space_group_name_H-M   'P 1'
#
loop_
_entity.id
_entity.type
_entity.pdbx_description
1 polymer ?
#
loop_
_entity_poly.entity_id
_entity_poly.type
_entity_poly.pdbx_seq_one_letter_code
_entity_poly.pdbx_strand_id
1 'polypeptide(L)'
;MDAHWRFALGHPFDTDKDFTNGTSYFSYLAKAGYGDGAAHPTFDDRAWRQLDLPHDWAVELPFDSTAEHSHGYKTIGRGFPATSVGWYRKSFTVPATDLGRRLTLEFDGV
;
A
#
# COMPACT_ATOMS: atom_id res chain seq x y z
N MET A 1 -12.11 2.18 -10.81
CA MET A 1 -11.14 3.26 -10.46
C MET A 1 -9.73 2.67 -10.57
N ASP A 2 -9.45 1.99 -11.68
CA ASP A 2 -8.55 0.82 -11.59
C ASP A 2 -7.21 1.01 -12.29
N ALA A 3 -7.12 1.99 -13.20
CA ALA A 3 -5.87 2.28 -13.88
C ALA A 3 -4.92 3.17 -13.06
N HIS A 4 -3.62 3.07 -13.35
CA HIS A 4 -2.56 4.00 -12.94
C HIS A 4 -2.35 4.12 -11.43
N TRP A 5 -2.45 3.01 -10.72
CA TRP A 5 -2.00 2.91 -9.34
C TRP A 5 -0.49 2.85 -9.27
N ARG A 6 0.05 3.29 -8.13
CA ARG A 6 1.45 3.13 -7.75
C ARG A 6 1.55 2.06 -6.68
N PHE A 7 2.50 1.14 -6.83
CA PHE A 7 2.73 0.05 -5.90
C PHE A 7 4.19 -0.03 -5.48
N ALA A 8 4.42 -0.28 -4.20
CA ALA A 8 5.72 -0.66 -3.66
C ALA A 8 5.59 -1.63 -2.48
N LEU A 9 6.63 -2.46 -2.30
CA LEU A 9 6.76 -3.27 -1.10
C LEU A 9 7.26 -2.41 0.06
N GLY A 10 6.67 -2.61 1.22
CA GLY A 10 7.07 -2.03 2.50
C GLY A 10 7.73 -3.05 3.41
N HIS A 11 7.72 -2.78 4.71
CA HIS A 11 8.30 -3.68 5.70
C HIS A 11 7.56 -3.63 7.05
N PRO A 12 7.18 -4.76 7.65
CA PRO A 12 6.32 -4.78 8.84
C PRO A 12 7.00 -4.33 10.14
N PHE A 13 8.35 -4.32 10.18
CA PHE A 13 9.12 -4.06 11.41
C PHE A 13 10.22 -3.01 11.29
N ASP A 14 10.49 -2.51 10.09
CA ASP A 14 11.62 -1.62 9.79
C ASP A 14 11.04 -0.41 9.08
N THR A 15 10.89 0.68 9.85
CA THR A 15 10.19 1.87 9.38
C THR A 15 10.93 2.56 8.24
N ASP A 16 12.26 2.46 8.17
CA ASP A 16 13.03 3.05 7.06
C ASP A 16 12.74 2.32 5.73
N LYS A 17 12.43 1.02 5.82
CA LYS A 17 11.97 0.20 4.68
C LYS A 17 10.46 0.22 4.47
N ASP A 18 9.72 0.88 5.35
CA ASP A 18 8.27 1.10 5.26
C ASP A 18 7.94 2.58 5.06
N PHE A 19 8.81 3.28 4.34
CA PHE A 19 8.62 4.68 3.96
C PHE A 19 8.39 5.63 5.15
N THR A 20 8.97 5.32 6.32
CA THR A 20 8.81 6.04 7.59
C THR A 20 7.34 6.22 8.01
N ASN A 21 6.47 5.26 7.66
CA ASN A 21 5.10 5.24 8.14
C ASN A 21 5.06 4.95 9.65
N GLY A 22 4.17 5.65 10.36
CA GLY A 22 3.95 5.50 11.80
C GLY A 22 5.03 6.08 12.72
N THR A 23 6.04 6.79 12.19
CA THR A 23 7.16 7.33 12.98
C THR A 23 6.94 8.77 13.47
N SER A 24 5.88 9.45 13.03
CA SER A 24 5.60 10.81 13.47
C SER A 24 5.18 10.87 14.94
N TYR A 25 5.44 12.03 15.57
CA TYR A 25 5.06 12.33 16.95
C TYR A 25 3.54 12.13 17.21
N PHE A 26 2.71 12.34 16.18
CA PHE A 26 1.28 12.02 16.21
C PHE A 26 0.92 11.09 15.04
N SER A 27 1.14 9.79 15.20
CA SER A 27 0.68 8.78 14.24
C SER A 27 -0.74 8.31 14.58
N TYR A 28 -1.74 8.92 13.95
CA TYR A 28 -3.10 8.38 13.97
C TYR A 28 -3.20 7.26 12.94
N LEU A 29 -3.00 6.01 13.37
CA LEU A 29 -3.31 4.83 12.55
C LEU A 29 -4.80 4.79 12.14
N ALA A 30 -5.64 5.59 12.80
CA ALA A 30 -6.97 5.93 12.35
C ALA A 30 -7.35 7.33 12.85
N LYS A 31 -7.39 8.34 11.96
CA LYS A 31 -8.36 9.48 11.91
C LYS A 31 -7.92 10.59 10.91
N ALA A 32 -8.78 10.79 9.92
CA ALA A 32 -9.09 11.96 9.09
C ALA A 32 -8.11 13.16 9.05
N GLY A 33 -6.98 13.01 8.36
CA GLY A 33 -6.28 14.15 7.75
C GLY A 33 -4.76 14.15 7.89
N TYR A 34 -4.20 13.31 8.76
CA TYR A 34 -2.77 13.14 8.90
C TYR A 34 -2.36 11.71 8.58
N GLY A 35 -1.33 11.57 7.73
CA GLY A 35 -0.60 10.33 7.48
C GLY A 35 0.85 10.70 7.24
N ASP A 36 1.78 9.97 7.84
CA ASP A 36 3.22 10.13 7.59
C ASP A 36 3.68 9.16 6.50
N GLY A 37 4.93 9.35 6.07
CA GLY A 37 5.55 8.44 5.11
C GLY A 37 4.74 8.25 3.83
N ALA A 38 4.58 6.98 3.43
CA ALA A 38 3.79 6.58 2.28
C ALA A 38 2.28 6.92 2.36
N ALA A 39 1.75 7.34 3.50
CA ALA A 39 0.37 7.85 3.60
C ALA A 39 0.28 9.37 3.43
N HIS A 40 1.40 10.09 3.48
CA HIS A 40 1.42 11.56 3.39
C HIS A 40 1.02 12.04 1.97
N PRO A 41 0.20 13.11 1.83
CA PRO A 41 -0.25 13.61 0.53
C PRO A 41 0.88 14.02 -0.42
N THR A 42 1.98 14.54 0.14
CA THR A 42 3.14 15.03 -0.64
C THR A 42 4.31 14.03 -0.70
N PHE A 43 4.09 12.78 -0.30
CA PHE A 43 5.12 11.75 -0.44
C PHE A 43 5.47 11.54 -1.93
N ASP A 44 6.77 11.41 -2.22
CA ASP A 44 7.28 11.21 -3.57
C ASP A 44 7.23 9.73 -3.95
N ASP A 45 6.18 9.32 -4.65
CA ASP A 45 5.97 7.96 -5.15
C ASP A 45 6.43 7.76 -6.61
N ARG A 46 7.19 8.71 -7.19
CA ARG A 46 7.60 8.62 -8.60
C ARG A 46 8.43 7.38 -8.92
N ALA A 47 9.16 6.86 -7.93
CA ALA A 47 9.95 5.64 -8.05
C ALA A 47 9.12 4.35 -7.94
N TRP A 48 7.85 4.42 -7.53
CA TRP A 48 7.00 3.25 -7.36
C TRP A 48 6.49 2.71 -8.70
N ARG A 49 6.33 1.39 -8.77
CA ARG A 49 5.84 0.69 -9.96
C ARG A 49 4.44 1.18 -10.29
N GLN A 50 4.20 1.53 -11.56
CA GLN A 50 2.86 1.82 -12.03
C GLN A 50 2.18 0.53 -12.49
N LEU A 51 0.92 0.34 -12.09
CA LEU A 51 0.10 -0.82 -12.46
C LEU A 51 -1.40 -0.50 -12.44
N ASP A 52 -2.20 -1.44 -12.92
CA ASP A 52 -3.66 -1.38 -12.91
C ASP A 52 -4.22 -2.51 -12.01
N LEU A 53 -5.38 -2.28 -11.40
CA LEU A 53 -6.10 -3.26 -10.57
C LEU A 53 -7.01 -4.18 -11.42
N PRO A 54 -7.34 -5.41 -10.96
CA PRO A 54 -6.94 -6.03 -9.69
C PRO A 54 -5.47 -6.46 -9.70
N HIS A 55 -4.81 -6.35 -8.54
CA HIS A 55 -3.42 -6.76 -8.38
C HIS A 55 -3.25 -7.60 -7.11
N ASP A 56 -2.60 -8.75 -7.28
CA ASP A 56 -2.12 -9.60 -6.20
C ASP A 56 -0.59 -9.61 -6.30
N TRP A 57 0.09 -9.00 -5.34
CA TRP A 57 1.56 -8.98 -5.36
C TRP A 57 2.15 -10.31 -4.89
N ALA A 58 1.42 -11.10 -4.11
CA ALA A 58 1.93 -12.34 -3.51
C ALA A 58 2.17 -13.41 -4.58
N VAL A 59 1.34 -13.45 -5.63
CA VAL A 59 1.54 -14.39 -6.76
C VAL A 59 2.82 -14.10 -7.56
N GLU A 60 3.33 -12.87 -7.54
CA GLU A 60 4.57 -12.47 -8.22
C GLU A 60 5.83 -12.88 -7.44
N LEU A 61 5.71 -13.25 -6.16
CA LEU A 61 6.84 -13.58 -5.30
C LEU A 61 7.50 -14.92 -5.68
N PRO A 62 8.79 -15.12 -5.40
CA PRO A 62 9.44 -16.41 -5.55
C PRO A 62 8.90 -17.44 -4.55
N PHE A 63 9.27 -18.70 -4.76
CA PHE A 63 9.02 -19.79 -3.82
C PHE A 63 10.24 -20.03 -2.93
N ASP A 64 10.00 -20.43 -1.68
CA ASP A 64 11.04 -20.85 -0.75
C ASP A 64 10.54 -22.00 0.14
N SER A 65 11.35 -23.04 0.33
CA SER A 65 10.98 -24.22 1.13
C SER A 65 10.74 -23.93 2.61
N THR A 66 11.26 -22.82 3.12
CA THR A 66 11.08 -22.36 4.50
C THR A 66 9.86 -21.47 4.68
N ALA A 67 9.20 -21.08 3.57
CA ALA A 67 7.99 -20.28 3.60
C ALA A 67 6.75 -21.06 4.04
N GLU A 68 5.72 -20.31 4.43
CA GLU A 68 4.51 -20.89 5.01
C GLU A 68 3.71 -21.68 3.97
N HIS A 69 3.31 -22.90 4.33
CA HIS A 69 2.53 -23.78 3.48
C HIS A 69 1.15 -23.21 3.09
N SER A 70 0.56 -22.37 3.96
CA SER A 70 -0.76 -21.76 3.81
C SER A 70 -0.76 -20.69 2.72
N HIS A 71 0.40 -20.12 2.42
CA HIS A 71 0.62 -19.18 1.34
C HIS A 71 1.27 -19.84 0.12
N GLY A 72 1.18 -21.18 0.01
CA GLY A 72 1.71 -21.93 -1.12
C GLY A 72 3.23 -21.84 -1.26
N TYR A 73 3.96 -21.66 -0.15
CA TYR A 73 5.42 -21.46 -0.11
C TYR A 73 5.92 -20.20 -0.83
N LYS A 74 5.05 -19.21 -1.08
CA LYS A 74 5.47 -17.88 -1.51
C LYS A 74 6.24 -17.21 -0.39
N THR A 75 7.29 -16.45 -0.72
CA THR A 75 8.11 -15.71 0.25
C THR A 75 7.34 -14.55 0.87
N ILE A 76 6.35 -14.85 1.72
CA ILE A 76 5.51 -13.90 2.45
C ILE A 76 5.30 -14.42 3.87
N GLY A 77 5.04 -13.51 4.82
CA GLY A 77 4.90 -13.83 6.24
C GLY A 77 6.12 -13.44 7.06
N ARG A 78 6.14 -13.85 8.34
CA ARG A 78 7.13 -13.36 9.33
C ARG A 78 8.59 -13.60 8.92
N GLY A 79 8.87 -14.68 8.21
CA GLY A 79 10.22 -15.01 7.71
C GLY A 79 10.66 -14.19 6.49
N PHE A 80 9.73 -13.51 5.81
CA PHE A 80 9.97 -12.75 4.59
C PHE A 80 9.41 -11.32 4.72
N PRO A 81 9.92 -10.51 5.66
CA PRO A 81 9.32 -9.22 5.98
C PRO A 81 9.41 -8.21 4.82
N ALA A 82 10.41 -8.31 3.95
CA ALA A 82 10.61 -7.42 2.79
C ALA A 82 9.53 -7.52 1.69
N THR A 83 8.65 -8.52 1.77
CA THR A 83 7.62 -8.84 0.77
C THR A 83 6.23 -9.02 1.41
N SER A 84 6.12 -8.72 2.71
CA SER A 84 4.92 -8.96 3.53
C SER A 84 4.02 -7.74 3.71
N VAL A 85 4.47 -6.56 3.28
CA VAL A 85 3.68 -5.33 3.27
C VAL A 85 3.65 -4.80 1.84
N GLY A 86 2.46 -4.47 1.35
CA GLY A 86 2.24 -3.85 0.05
C GLY A 86 1.54 -2.50 0.23
N TRP A 87 2.11 -1.46 -0.35
CA TRP A 87 1.50 -0.13 -0.40
C TRP A 87 0.94 0.15 -1.79
N TYR A 88 -0.30 0.65 -1.81
CA TYR A 88 -0.94 1.16 -3.02
C TYR A 88 -1.26 2.64 -2.86
N ARG A 89 -0.88 3.44 -3.86
CA ARG A 89 -1.14 4.88 -3.90
C ARG A 89 -1.83 5.28 -5.19
N LYS A 90 -2.81 6.17 -5.07
CA LYS A 90 -3.51 6.79 -6.20
C LYS A 90 -3.83 8.24 -5.91
N SER A 91 -3.36 9.12 -6.80
CA SER A 91 -3.76 10.52 -6.82
C SER A 91 -4.81 10.73 -7.90
N PHE A 92 -5.91 11.38 -7.53
CA PHE A 92 -6.96 11.75 -8.47
C PHE A 92 -7.57 13.08 -8.03
N THR A 93 -8.20 13.78 -8.97
CA THR A 93 -8.86 15.06 -8.73
C THR A 93 -10.37 14.88 -8.71
N VAL A 94 -11.04 15.49 -7.75
CA VAL A 94 -12.50 15.60 -7.74
C VAL A 94 -12.89 16.92 -8.43
N PRO A 95 -13.71 16.90 -9.48
CA PRO A 95 -14.09 18.13 -10.18
C PRO A 95 -15.00 18.99 -9.29
N ALA A 96 -14.90 20.32 -9.45
CA ALA A 96 -15.72 21.27 -8.67
C ALA A 96 -17.24 21.08 -8.87
N THR A 97 -17.65 20.47 -9.99
CA THR A 97 -19.05 20.12 -10.29
C THR A 97 -19.63 19.08 -9.32
N ASP A 98 -18.79 18.33 -8.61
CA ASP A 98 -19.23 17.35 -7.62
C ASP A 98 -19.35 17.93 -6.20
N LEU A 99 -19.17 19.25 -6.03
CA LEU A 99 -19.37 19.92 -4.75
C LEU A 99 -20.78 19.67 -4.19
N GLY A 100 -20.86 19.25 -2.93
CA GLY A 100 -22.12 18.93 -2.25
C GLY A 100 -22.68 17.54 -2.56
N ARG A 101 -22.03 16.75 -3.43
CA ARG A 101 -22.40 15.35 -3.68
C ARG A 101 -21.79 14.42 -2.64
N ARG A 102 -22.39 13.23 -2.49
CA ARG A 102 -21.80 12.13 -1.74
C ARG A 102 -20.87 11.34 -2.66
N LEU A 103 -19.61 11.20 -2.25
CA LEU A 103 -18.61 10.39 -2.93
C LEU A 103 -18.33 9.14 -2.08
N THR A 104 -18.21 8.00 -2.73
CA THR A 104 -17.91 6.71 -2.09
C THR A 104 -16.75 6.06 -2.82
N LEU A 105 -15.78 5.55 -2.06
CA LEU A 105 -14.73 4.68 -2.55
C LEU A 105 -15.03 3.28 -2.00
N GLU A 106 -15.24 2.33 -2.89
CA GLU A 106 -15.62 0.95 -2.57
C GLU A 106 -14.50 0.01 -2.97
N PHE A 107 -14.22 -0.96 -2.11
CA PHE A 107 -13.28 -2.05 -2.35
C PHE A 107 -14.05 -3.36 -2.15
N ASP A 108 -14.12 -4.18 -3.19
CA ASP A 108 -14.77 -5.51 -3.11
C ASP A 108 -13.95 -6.45 -2.21
N GLY A 109 -12.63 -6.27 -2.17
CA GLY A 109 -11.67 -6.98 -1.32
C GLY A 109 -10.29 -6.33 -1.40
N VAL A 110 -9.49 -6.46 -0.34
CA VAL A 110 -8.10 -6.01 -0.22
C VAL A 110 -7.26 -7.14 0.34
#